data_AF-A0A2V5SNY9-F1
#
_entry.id   AF-A0A2V5SNY9-F1
#
_cell.length_a   1.000
_cell.length_b   1.000
_cell.length_c   1.000
_cell.angle_alpha   90.00
_cell.angle_beta   90.00
_cell.angle_gamma   90.00
#
_symmetry.space_group_name_H-M   'P 1'
#
loop_
_entity.id
_entity.type
_entity.pdbx_description
1 polymer ?
#
loop_
_entity_poly.entity_id
_entity_poly.type
_entity_poly.pdbx_seq_one_letter_code
_entity_poly.pdbx_strand_id
1 'polypeptide(L)'
;MFSWPGAAEHLTQSSERTGIENNWFALTGRVVAVKVEMDGDLHLALQDATGDKPGIVVCEIPAKQQCCSIRETVFSWTTTRFPFHTSSDRKLKLTGAPIITVTGKAYWDVGHAPKDQSNRRSHLPGYAAWEIHPVMKLTVQ
;
A
#
# COMPACT_ATOMS: atom_id res chain seq x y z
N MET A 1 5.95 -8.78 4.59
CA MET A 1 6.19 -7.97 3.39
C MET A 1 7.36 -7.01 3.50
N PHE A 2 7.53 -6.25 4.58
CA PHE A 2 8.66 -5.32 4.76
C PHE A 2 10.03 -5.93 4.39
N SER A 3 10.27 -7.16 4.85
CA SER A 3 11.51 -7.92 4.62
C SER A 3 11.28 -9.24 3.87
N TRP A 4 10.17 -9.36 3.13
CA TRP A 4 9.95 -10.57 2.32
C TRP A 4 10.97 -10.66 1.19
N PRO A 5 11.29 -11.88 0.71
CA PRO A 5 12.02 -12.04 -0.53
C PRO A 5 11.23 -11.46 -1.72
N GLY A 6 11.90 -11.38 -2.86
CA GLY A 6 11.29 -11.06 -4.14
C GLY A 6 10.22 -12.06 -4.58
N ALA A 7 9.61 -11.80 -5.74
CA ALA A 7 8.78 -12.80 -6.41
C ALA A 7 9.57 -14.07 -6.70
N ALA A 8 9.00 -15.23 -6.36
CA ALA A 8 9.64 -16.53 -6.61
C ALA A 8 9.68 -16.87 -8.10
N GLU A 9 8.70 -16.38 -8.84
CA GLU A 9 8.58 -16.51 -10.29
C GLU A 9 8.89 -15.17 -10.96
N HIS A 10 9.30 -15.22 -12.22
CA HIS A 10 9.51 -14.00 -13.01
C HIS A 10 8.17 -13.46 -13.51
N LEU A 11 7.58 -12.56 -12.72
CA LEU A 11 6.30 -11.93 -13.03
C LEU A 11 6.48 -10.75 -14.01
N THR A 12 5.57 -10.65 -14.97
CA THR A 12 5.49 -9.58 -15.96
C THR A 12 4.09 -8.93 -15.95
N GLN A 13 3.91 -7.85 -16.71
CA GLN A 13 2.62 -7.15 -16.80
C GLN A 13 1.49 -8.02 -17.37
N SER A 14 1.83 -9.11 -18.07
CA SER A 14 0.86 -10.06 -18.62
C SER A 14 0.65 -11.29 -17.73
N SER A 15 1.35 -11.39 -16.60
CA SER A 15 1.16 -12.48 -15.65
C SER A 15 -0.19 -12.34 -14.94
N GLU A 16 -0.92 -13.44 -14.84
CA GLU A 16 -2.04 -13.54 -13.91
C GLU A 16 -1.53 -13.59 -12.47
N ARG A 17 -2.40 -13.34 -11.49
CA ARG A 17 -2.04 -13.50 -10.08
C ARG A 17 -1.76 -14.97 -9.78
N THR A 18 -0.56 -15.28 -9.32
CA THR A 18 -0.15 -16.64 -8.95
C THR A 18 0.35 -16.74 -7.52
N GLY A 19 0.45 -17.97 -7.01
CA GLY A 19 1.09 -18.27 -5.73
C GLY A 19 0.63 -17.38 -4.57
N ILE A 20 1.56 -16.61 -4.02
CA ILE A 20 1.32 -15.78 -2.83
C ILE A 20 0.34 -14.63 -3.08
N GLU A 21 0.16 -14.15 -4.32
CA GLU A 21 -0.79 -13.08 -4.66
C GLU A 21 -2.26 -13.49 -4.48
N ASN A 22 -2.53 -14.80 -4.37
CA ASN A 22 -3.86 -15.33 -4.10
C ASN A 22 -4.21 -15.39 -2.61
N ASN A 23 -3.23 -15.17 -1.73
CA ASN A 23 -3.41 -15.25 -0.29
C ASN A 23 -3.79 -13.89 0.31
N TRP A 24 -4.56 -13.95 1.39
CA TRP A 24 -4.92 -12.80 2.21
C TRP A 24 -3.92 -12.62 3.34
N PHE A 25 -3.52 -11.37 3.57
CA PHE A 25 -2.58 -11.01 4.61
C PHE A 25 -3.12 -9.88 5.46
N ALA A 26 -2.82 -9.94 6.76
CA ALA A 26 -2.94 -8.82 7.67
C ALA A 26 -1.54 -8.20 7.86
N LEU A 27 -1.38 -6.93 7.49
CA LEU A 27 -0.13 -6.21 7.66
C LEU A 27 -0.33 -5.07 8.65
N THR A 28 0.40 -5.13 9.75
CA THR A 28 0.44 -4.05 10.75
C THR A 28 1.64 -3.15 10.48
N GLY A 29 1.41 -1.83 10.49
CA GLY A 29 2.47 -0.85 10.32
C GLY A 29 2.04 0.57 10.70
N ARG A 30 3.03 1.43 10.93
CA ARG A 30 2.83 2.87 11.10
C ARG A 30 2.66 3.53 9.75
N VAL A 31 1.62 4.35 9.62
CA VAL A 31 1.41 5.18 8.43
C VAL A 31 2.46 6.30 8.41
N VAL A 32 3.21 6.38 7.32
CA VAL A 32 4.24 7.43 7.13
C VAL A 32 3.99 8.33 5.93
N ALA A 33 3.14 7.91 5.00
CA ALA A 33 2.61 8.77 3.95
C ALA A 33 1.25 8.27 3.47
N VAL A 34 0.43 9.21 2.99
CA VAL A 34 -0.78 8.94 2.22
C VAL A 34 -0.68 9.74 0.94
N LYS A 35 -0.91 9.09 -0.19
CA LYS A 35 -1.05 9.70 -1.50
C LYS A 35 -2.40 9.30 -2.07
N VAL A 36 -3.06 10.23 -2.73
CA VAL A 36 -4.20 9.94 -3.61
C VAL A 36 -3.70 10.01 -5.05
N GLU A 37 -3.93 8.95 -5.80
CA GLU A 37 -3.59 8.84 -7.22
C GLU A 37 -4.64 9.57 -8.08
N MET A 38 -4.31 9.83 -9.34
CA MET A 38 -5.21 10.49 -10.30
C MET A 38 -6.56 9.79 -10.48
N ASP A 39 -6.61 8.46 -10.38
CA ASP A 39 -7.86 7.66 -10.44
C ASP A 39 -8.66 7.69 -9.13
N GLY A 40 -8.12 8.31 -8.08
CA GLY A 40 -8.74 8.47 -6.77
C GLY A 40 -8.36 7.39 -5.76
N ASP A 41 -7.57 6.39 -6.13
CA ASP A 41 -7.11 5.34 -5.22
C ASP A 41 -6.15 5.93 -4.18
N LEU A 42 -6.18 5.39 -2.97
CA LEU A 42 -5.31 5.83 -1.88
C LEU A 42 -4.14 4.87 -1.71
N HIS A 43 -2.92 5.40 -1.85
CA HIS A 43 -1.69 4.70 -1.51
C HIS A 43 -1.28 5.06 -0.08
N LEU A 44 -1.32 4.08 0.80
CA LEU A 44 -0.81 4.19 2.17
C LEU A 44 0.57 3.58 2.24
N ALA A 45 1.56 4.39 2.61
CA ALA A 45 2.91 3.92 2.90
C ALA A 45 3.01 3.51 4.37
N LEU A 46 3.27 2.23 4.62
CA LEU A 46 3.46 1.68 5.96
C LEU A 46 4.93 1.39 6.22
N GLN A 47 5.39 1.70 7.42
CA GLN A 47 6.63 1.16 8.00
C GLN A 47 6.30 0.16 9.09
N ASP A 48 7.20 -0.78 9.34
CA ASP A 48 7.06 -1.70 10.48
C ASP A 48 6.96 -0.89 11.79
N ALA A 49 5.95 -1.23 12.60
CA ALA A 49 5.58 -0.41 13.76
C ALA A 49 6.58 -0.49 14.91
N THR A 50 7.37 -1.57 15.00
CA THR A 50 8.43 -1.73 15.99
C THR A 50 9.75 -1.11 15.50
N GLY A 51 9.91 -0.98 14.18
CA GLY A 51 11.12 -0.47 13.55
C GLY A 51 12.16 -1.56 13.29
N ASP A 52 11.83 -2.82 13.58
CA ASP A 52 12.77 -3.95 13.46
C ASP A 52 12.96 -4.40 12.01
N LYS A 53 11.98 -4.13 11.14
CA LYS A 53 12.00 -4.54 9.74
C LYS A 53 12.23 -3.36 8.81
N PRO A 54 13.27 -3.41 7.95
CA PRO A 54 13.51 -2.34 6.99
C PRO A 54 12.49 -2.37 5.86
N GLY A 55 12.21 -1.19 5.31
CA GLY A 55 11.41 -1.01 4.12
C GLY A 55 10.03 -0.41 4.38
N ILE A 56 9.43 0.11 3.32
CA ILE A 56 8.11 0.70 3.30
C ILE A 56 7.22 -0.14 2.39
N VAL A 57 6.04 -0.52 2.84
CA VAL A 57 5.07 -1.23 2.00
C VAL A 57 3.96 -0.27 1.60
N VAL A 58 3.58 -0.30 0.32
CA VAL A 58 2.37 0.38 -0.16
C VAL A 58 1.15 -0.51 0.02
N CYS A 59 0.07 0.06 0.53
CA CYS A 59 -1.22 -0.57 0.65
C CYS A 59 -2.25 0.30 -0.08
N GLU A 60 -2.96 -0.27 -1.04
CA GLU A 60 -3.86 0.48 -1.92
C GLU A 60 -5.33 0.30 -1.51
N ILE A 61 -6.05 1.42 -1.35
CA ILE A 61 -7.49 1.42 -1.07
C ILE A 61 -8.23 1.99 -2.28
N PRO A 62 -9.05 1.17 -2.96
CA PRO A 62 -9.78 1.60 -4.15
C PRO A 62 -10.77 2.75 -3.89
N ALA A 63 -11.00 3.58 -4.90
CA ALA A 63 -12.02 4.61 -4.98
C ALA A 63 -13.42 4.03 -5.26
N LYS A 64 -13.82 3.02 -4.47
CA LYS A 64 -15.10 2.33 -4.61
C LYS A 64 -16.01 2.61 -3.43
N GLN A 65 -17.32 2.55 -3.66
CA GLN A 65 -18.34 2.78 -2.64
C GLN A 65 -18.17 1.86 -1.42
N GLN A 66 -17.73 0.60 -1.62
CA GLN A 66 -17.52 -0.34 -0.51
C GLN A 66 -16.35 0.07 0.40
N CYS A 67 -15.46 0.94 -0.07
CA CYS A 67 -14.28 1.41 0.65
C CYS A 67 -14.52 2.75 1.35
N CYS A 68 -15.70 3.36 1.26
CA CYS A 68 -15.96 4.71 1.80
C CYS A 68 -15.62 4.84 3.29
N SER A 69 -16.01 3.88 4.15
CA SER A 69 -15.69 3.94 5.58
C SER A 69 -14.18 3.84 5.86
N ILE A 70 -13.46 3.03 5.08
CA ILE A 70 -11.99 2.95 5.18
C ILE A 70 -11.39 4.28 4.75
N ARG A 71 -11.84 4.85 3.62
CA ARG A 71 -11.35 6.13 3.09
C ARG A 71 -11.61 7.26 4.07
N GLU A 72 -12.83 7.38 4.62
CA GLU A 72 -13.17 8.37 5.65
C GLU A 72 -12.24 8.27 6.86
N THR A 73 -11.95 7.03 7.30
CA THR A 73 -10.93 6.79 8.32
C THR A 73 -9.60 7.39 7.88
N VAL A 74 -9.05 7.02 6.71
CA VAL A 74 -7.78 7.56 6.19
C VAL A 74 -7.72 9.09 6.18
N PHE A 75 -8.77 9.74 5.67
CA PHE A 75 -8.81 11.20 5.60
C PHE A 75 -8.84 11.87 6.98
N SER A 76 -9.35 11.20 8.03
CA SER A 76 -9.35 11.73 9.40
C SER A 76 -7.95 11.96 9.99
N TRP A 77 -6.92 11.29 9.46
CA TRP A 77 -5.51 11.48 9.82
C TRP A 77 -4.77 12.42 8.87
N THR A 78 -5.49 13.17 8.04
CA THR A 78 -4.92 14.17 7.13
C THR A 78 -5.53 15.54 7.35
N THR A 79 -4.90 16.58 6.81
CA THR A 79 -5.50 17.93 6.78
C THR A 79 -6.60 18.08 5.73
N THR A 80 -6.69 17.14 4.78
CA THR A 80 -7.70 17.13 3.72
C THR A 80 -8.93 16.38 4.20
N ARG A 81 -10.13 16.85 3.88
CA ARG A 81 -11.38 16.19 4.28
C ARG A 81 -11.94 15.32 3.16
N PHE A 82 -12.58 14.22 3.55
CA PHE A 82 -13.38 13.38 2.67
C PHE A 82 -14.81 13.96 2.54
N PRO A 83 -15.49 13.86 1.37
CA PRO A 83 -14.99 13.34 0.10
C PRO A 83 -13.97 14.28 -0.55
N PHE A 84 -13.00 13.70 -1.27
CA PHE A 84 -11.97 14.44 -1.98
C PHE A 84 -11.81 13.87 -3.40
N HIS A 85 -11.73 14.77 -4.38
CA HIS A 85 -11.50 14.44 -5.78
C HIS A 85 -10.28 15.21 -6.28
N THR A 86 -9.50 14.58 -7.14
CA THR A 86 -8.32 15.18 -7.76
C THR A 86 -8.22 14.74 -9.21
N SER A 87 -7.61 15.59 -10.04
CA SER A 87 -7.25 15.26 -11.43
C SER A 87 -5.74 14.98 -11.57
N SER A 88 -5.04 14.83 -10.44
CA SER A 88 -3.60 14.62 -10.37
C SER A 88 -3.21 13.93 -9.08
N ASP A 89 -2.12 13.19 -9.09
CA ASP A 89 -1.47 12.66 -7.91
C ASP A 89 -1.22 13.74 -6.84
N ARG A 90 -1.62 13.46 -5.60
CA ARG A 90 -1.45 14.38 -4.45
C ARG A 90 -1.00 13.63 -3.22
N LYS A 91 0.15 14.02 -2.66
CA LYS A 91 0.53 13.62 -1.29
C LYS A 91 -0.32 14.39 -0.29
N LEU A 92 -1.00 13.69 0.60
CA LEU A 92 -1.80 14.31 1.66
C LEU A 92 -0.92 14.61 2.87
N LYS A 93 -1.12 15.77 3.49
CA LYS A 93 -0.42 16.14 4.72
C LYS A 93 -1.06 15.41 5.89
N LEU A 94 -0.29 14.55 6.55
CA LEU A 94 -0.71 13.84 7.75
C LEU A 94 -0.81 14.79 8.96
N THR A 95 -1.84 14.59 9.76
CA THR A 95 -2.04 15.20 11.09
C THR A 95 -1.66 14.24 12.23
N GLY A 96 -1.55 12.95 11.92
CA GLY A 96 -1.06 11.91 12.82
C GLY A 96 -0.42 10.75 12.06
N ALA A 97 0.30 9.89 12.78
CA ALA A 97 0.95 8.71 12.23
C ALA A 97 0.41 7.43 12.92
N PRO A 98 -0.86 7.06 12.67
CA PRO A 98 -1.49 5.93 13.33
C PRO A 98 -0.77 4.62 12.99
N ILE A 99 -0.81 3.68 13.95
CA ILE A 99 -0.50 2.28 13.67
C ILE A 99 -1.80 1.64 13.24
N ILE A 100 -1.78 1.00 12.07
CA ILE A 100 -2.94 0.34 11.51
C ILE A 100 -2.61 -1.10 11.19
N THR A 101 -3.64 -1.92 11.10
CA THR A 101 -3.58 -3.21 10.43
C THR A 101 -4.48 -3.15 9.20
N VAL A 102 -3.90 -3.38 8.02
CA VAL A 102 -4.66 -3.55 6.78
C VAL A 102 -4.81 -5.04 6.46
N THR A 103 -5.94 -5.44 5.90
CA THR A 103 -6.13 -6.78 5.35
C THR A 103 -6.47 -6.69 3.88
N GLY A 104 -5.74 -7.45 3.06
CA GLY A 104 -5.90 -7.49 1.62
C GLY A 104 -5.09 -8.62 1.01
N LYS A 105 -5.08 -8.68 -0.32
CA LYS A 105 -4.23 -9.64 -1.04
C LYS A 105 -2.83 -9.06 -1.26
N ALA A 106 -1.82 -9.93 -1.26
CA ALA A 106 -0.51 -9.54 -1.77
C ALA A 106 -0.60 -9.23 -3.26
N TYR A 107 0.22 -8.29 -3.73
CA TYR A 107 0.34 -7.94 -5.14
C TYR A 107 1.78 -7.58 -5.46
N TRP A 108 2.31 -8.11 -6.55
CA TRP A 108 3.64 -7.76 -7.05
C TRP A 108 3.51 -6.63 -8.06
N ASP A 109 3.97 -5.44 -7.68
CA ASP A 109 3.94 -4.27 -8.55
C ASP A 109 5.06 -4.36 -9.61
N VAL A 110 4.78 -5.08 -10.70
CA VAL A 110 5.72 -5.28 -11.82
C VAL A 110 6.18 -3.94 -12.41
N GLY A 111 5.35 -2.89 -12.35
CA GLY A 111 5.70 -1.57 -12.88
C GLY A 111 6.84 -0.90 -12.12
N HIS A 112 6.97 -1.22 -10.82
CA HIS A 112 8.01 -0.69 -9.96
C HIS A 112 9.06 -1.73 -9.53
N ALA A 113 8.82 -3.01 -9.80
CA ALA A 113 9.75 -4.09 -9.50
C ALA A 113 11.07 -3.95 -10.30
N PRO A 114 12.21 -4.29 -9.70
CA PRO A 114 13.50 -4.32 -10.38
C PRO A 114 13.61 -5.56 -11.28
N LYS A 115 14.52 -5.52 -12.25
CA LYS A 115 14.74 -6.62 -13.20
C LYS A 115 15.14 -7.95 -12.54
N ASP A 116 15.81 -7.88 -11.39
CA ASP A 116 16.24 -9.04 -10.61
C ASP A 116 15.12 -9.60 -9.71
N GLN A 117 13.91 -9.05 -9.81
CA GLN A 117 12.74 -9.42 -9.02
C GLN A 117 12.94 -9.29 -7.50
N SER A 118 13.94 -8.53 -7.04
CA SER A 118 14.12 -8.25 -5.62
C SER A 118 13.00 -7.37 -5.07
N ASN A 119 12.68 -7.52 -3.78
CA ASN A 119 11.57 -6.81 -3.13
C ASN A 119 11.91 -5.34 -2.79
N ARG A 120 12.55 -4.62 -3.71
CA ARG A 120 12.91 -3.21 -3.56
C ARG A 120 12.67 -2.48 -4.86
N ARG A 121 11.86 -1.41 -4.84
CA ARG A 121 11.50 -0.71 -6.09
C ARG A 121 12.72 -0.10 -6.78
N SER A 122 12.71 -0.12 -8.09
CA SER A 122 13.79 0.39 -8.96
C SER A 122 14.12 1.87 -8.71
N HIS A 123 13.10 2.71 -8.55
CA HIS A 123 13.25 4.17 -8.36
C HIS A 123 13.08 4.63 -6.91
N LEU A 124 12.68 3.73 -6.00
CA LEU A 124 12.44 4.00 -4.59
C LEU A 124 12.92 2.81 -3.76
N PRO A 125 14.24 2.61 -3.60
CA PRO A 125 14.78 1.40 -2.97
C PRO A 125 14.40 1.23 -1.50
N GLY A 126 13.87 2.26 -0.84
CA GLY A 126 13.27 2.14 0.50
C GLY A 126 11.88 1.47 0.51
N TYR A 127 11.24 1.31 -0.64
CA TYR A 127 9.89 0.75 -0.79
C TYR A 127 9.97 -0.69 -1.31
N ALA A 128 9.08 -1.53 -0.78
CA ALA A 128 8.83 -2.87 -1.27
C ALA A 128 8.15 -2.83 -2.65
N ALA A 129 8.47 -3.83 -3.46
CA ALA A 129 7.72 -4.14 -4.69
C ALA A 129 6.47 -4.96 -4.39
N TRP A 130 6.46 -5.71 -3.27
CA TRP A 130 5.23 -6.26 -2.71
C TRP A 130 4.34 -5.18 -2.11
N GLU A 131 3.05 -5.24 -2.45
CA GLU A 131 1.98 -4.38 -1.95
C GLU A 131 0.85 -5.19 -1.30
N ILE A 132 -0.01 -4.51 -0.54
CA ILE A 132 -1.36 -5.01 -0.26
C ILE A 132 -2.32 -4.31 -1.23
N HIS A 133 -2.84 -5.06 -2.20
CA HIS A 133 -3.78 -4.54 -3.20
C HIS A 133 -4.81 -5.63 -3.60
N PRO A 134 -6.12 -5.39 -3.44
CA PRO A 134 -6.71 -4.23 -2.77
C PRO A 134 -6.72 -4.44 -1.26
N VAL A 135 -6.68 -3.34 -0.49
CA VAL A 135 -7.06 -3.34 0.92
C VAL A 135 -8.57 -3.47 1.02
N MET A 136 -9.04 -4.45 1.81
CA MET A 136 -10.46 -4.73 2.01
C MET A 136 -10.91 -4.54 3.46
N LYS A 137 -9.96 -4.41 4.40
CA LYS A 137 -10.23 -4.08 5.80
C LYS A 137 -9.11 -3.23 6.35
N LEU A 138 -9.44 -2.30 7.23
CA LEU A 138 -8.50 -1.48 7.98
C LEU A 138 -8.96 -1.41 9.44
N THR A 139 -8.01 -1.54 10.36
CA THR A 139 -8.25 -1.34 11.80
C THR A 139 -7.15 -0.46 12.35
N VAL A 140 -7.54 0.59 13.07
CA VAL A 140 -6.62 1.48 13.78
C VAL A 140 -6.38 0.91 15.18
N GLN A 141 -5.13 0.90 15.65
CA GLN A 141 -4.78 0.50 17.02
C GLN A 141 -4.96 1.65 18.01
#